data_AF-A0A3A8LBD1-F1
#
_entry.id   AF-A0A3A8LBD1-F1
#
_cell.length_a   1.000
_cell.length_b   1.000
_cell.length_c   1.000
_cell.angle_alpha   90.00
_cell.angle_beta   90.00
_cell.angle_gamma   90.00
#
_symmetry.space_group_name_H-M   'P 1'
#
loop_
_entity.id
_entity.type
_entity.pdbx_description
1 polymer ?
#
loop_
_entity_poly.entity_id
_entity_poly.type
_entity_poly.pdbx_seq_one_letter_code
_entity_poly.pdbx_strand_id
1 'polypeptide(L)'
;MKTHPMAPERCGATKLEAEEILFAATVAMELAKPDLPEWKRACMNNYVRCKEEAWSGSCYDCFRSCEGQRGNWPRDKCRRKTGDD
;
A
#
# COMPACT_ATOMS: atom_id res chain seq x y z
N MET A 1 -23.13 -1.53 -27.57
CA MET A 1 -21.78 -1.89 -27.09
C MET A 1 -21.44 -0.96 -25.94
N LYS A 2 -21.26 -1.46 -24.71
CA LYS A 2 -20.75 -0.62 -23.61
C LYS A 2 -19.23 -0.52 -23.79
N THR A 3 -18.76 0.59 -24.36
CA THR A 3 -17.32 0.89 -24.43
C THR A 3 -16.86 1.28 -23.05
N HIS A 4 -16.44 0.28 -22.26
CA HIS A 4 -15.75 0.53 -21.01
C HIS A 4 -14.44 1.23 -21.36
N PRO A 5 -14.22 2.46 -20.86
CA PRO A 5 -12.98 3.17 -21.15
C PRO A 5 -11.81 2.39 -20.58
N MET A 6 -10.85 2.02 -21.43
CA MET A 6 -9.59 1.38 -20.98
C MET A 6 -8.61 2.36 -20.34
N ALA A 7 -8.96 3.65 -20.34
CA ALA A 7 -8.17 4.74 -19.77
C ALA A 7 -8.89 5.27 -18.52
N PRO A 8 -8.28 5.15 -17.32
CA PRO A 8 -8.92 5.58 -16.06
C PRO A 8 -9.27 7.07 -16.02
N GLU A 9 -8.55 7.90 -16.78
CA GLU A 9 -8.79 9.34 -16.93
C GLU A 9 -10.18 9.64 -17.49
N ARG A 10 -10.75 8.72 -18.27
CA ARG A 10 -12.08 8.84 -18.86
C ARG A 10 -13.21 8.48 -17.88
N CYS A 11 -12.86 7.91 -16.73
CA CYS A 11 -13.76 7.69 -15.59
C CYS A 11 -13.59 8.76 -14.50
N GLY A 12 -12.77 9.80 -14.76
CA GLY A 12 -12.52 10.89 -13.81
C GLY A 12 -11.45 10.59 -12.76
N ALA A 13 -10.77 9.43 -12.83
CA ALA A 13 -9.62 9.12 -11.97
C ALA A 13 -8.33 9.50 -12.68
N THR A 14 -7.40 10.16 -12.00
CA THR A 14 -6.06 10.34 -12.56
C THR A 14 -5.34 8.99 -12.66
N LYS A 15 -4.36 8.90 -13.57
CA LYS A 15 -3.50 7.71 -13.68
C LYS A 15 -2.92 7.29 -12.32
N LEU A 16 -2.47 8.27 -11.54
CA LEU A 16 -1.87 8.05 -10.22
C LEU A 16 -2.89 7.45 -9.24
N GLU A 17 -4.09 8.02 -9.16
CA GLU A 17 -5.15 7.49 -8.30
C GLU A 17 -5.56 6.07 -8.70
N ALA A 18 -5.64 5.78 -10.00
CA ALA A 18 -5.95 4.45 -10.50
C ALA A 18 -4.84 3.43 -10.16
N GLU A 19 -3.57 3.82 -10.28
CA GLU A 19 -2.42 3.00 -9.89
C GLU A 19 -2.41 2.74 -8.38
N GLU A 20 -2.72 3.74 -7.55
CA GLU A 20 -2.83 3.56 -6.09
C GLU A 20 -3.96 2.60 -5.70
N ILE A 21 -5.13 2.72 -6.31
CA ILE A 21 -6.27 1.82 -6.08
C ILE A 21 -5.92 0.39 -6.51
N LEU A 22 -5.34 0.22 -7.70
CA LEU A 22 -4.93 -1.09 -8.20
C LEU A 22 -3.87 -1.73 -7.31
N PHE A 23 -2.91 -0.94 -6.83
CA PHE A 23 -1.90 -1.41 -5.90
C PHE A 23 -2.51 -1.85 -4.57
N ALA A 24 -3.42 -1.06 -3.99
CA ALA A 24 -4.12 -1.43 -2.76
C ALA A 24 -4.93 -2.73 -2.92
N ALA A 25 -5.64 -2.89 -4.05
CA ALA A 25 -6.35 -4.12 -4.38
C ALA A 25 -5.39 -5.32 -4.51
N THR A 26 -4.22 -5.12 -5.13
CA THR A 26 -3.18 -6.14 -5.25
C THR A 26 -2.67 -6.58 -3.87
N VAL A 27 -2.40 -5.62 -2.98
CA VAL A 27 -1.99 -5.91 -1.59
C VAL A 27 -3.05 -6.73 -0.86
N ALA A 28 -4.33 -6.39 -0.99
CA ALA A 28 -5.41 -7.16 -0.37
C ALA A 28 -5.49 -8.60 -0.90
N MET A 29 -5.35 -8.80 -2.22
CA MET A 29 -5.32 -10.13 -2.83
C MET A 29 -4.12 -10.96 -2.37
N GLU A 30 -2.94 -10.35 -2.25
CA GLU A 30 -1.75 -11.03 -1.74
C GLU A 30 -1.89 -11.43 -0.26
N LEU A 31 -2.45 -10.55 0.58
CA LEU A 31 -2.69 -10.82 2.00
C LEU A 31 -3.67 -11.99 2.23
N ALA A 32 -4.57 -12.24 1.27
CA ALA A 32 -5.51 -13.36 1.31
C ALA A 32 -4.84 -14.73 1.01
N LYS A 33 -3.61 -14.75 0.50
CA LYS A 33 -2.90 -16.01 0.21
C LYS A 33 -2.48 -16.72 1.50
N PRO A 34 -2.74 -18.03 1.64
CA PRO A 34 -2.38 -18.79 2.84
C PRO A 34 -0.87 -18.97 3.00
N ASP A 35 -0.14 -19.08 1.88
CA ASP A 35 1.30 -19.34 1.80
C ASP A 35 2.17 -18.06 1.78
N LEU A 36 1.58 -16.89 2.03
CA LEU A 36 2.32 -15.63 2.04
C LEU A 36 3.38 -15.64 3.17
N PRO A 37 4.67 -15.48 2.86
CA PRO A 37 5.72 -15.40 3.88
C PRO A 37 5.41 -14.34 4.94
N GLU A 38 5.66 -14.66 6.21
CA GLU A 38 5.32 -13.80 7.35
C GLU A 38 5.88 -12.38 7.21
N TRP A 39 7.12 -12.26 6.74
CA TRP A 39 7.74 -10.96 6.52
C TRP A 39 7.02 -10.11 5.45
N LYS A 40 6.48 -10.74 4.40
CA LYS A 40 5.69 -10.03 3.37
C LYS A 40 4.36 -9.57 3.96
N ARG A 41 3.71 -10.45 4.73
CA ARG A 41 2.48 -10.12 5.46
C ARG A 41 2.69 -8.93 6.38
N ALA A 42 3.82 -8.89 7.11
CA ALA A 42 4.18 -7.77 7.97
C ALA A 42 4.36 -6.45 7.18
N CYS A 43 5.07 -6.47 6.05
CA CYS A 43 5.23 -5.27 5.22
C CYS A 43 3.90 -4.76 4.65
N MET A 44 3.07 -5.66 4.13
CA MET A 44 1.75 -5.33 3.57
C MET A 44 0.80 -4.77 4.63
N ASN A 45 0.75 -5.37 5.82
CA ASN A 45 -0.05 -4.87 6.93
C ASN A 45 0.39 -3.46 7.37
N ASN A 46 1.70 -3.20 7.47
CA ASN A 46 2.20 -1.87 7.80
C ASN A 46 1.92 -0.85 6.69
N TYR A 47 1.97 -1.25 5.42
CA TYR A 47 1.60 -0.38 4.30
C TYR A 47 0.13 0.06 4.37
N VAL A 48 -0.79 -0.88 4.61
CA VAL A 48 -2.22 -0.58 4.78
C VAL A 48 -2.42 0.38 5.95
N ARG A 49 -1.85 0.08 7.11
CA ARG A 49 -1.91 0.95 8.30
C ARG A 49 -1.32 2.33 8.04
N CYS A 50 -0.21 2.42 7.33
CA CYS A 50 0.41 3.68 6.97
C CYS A 50 -0.53 4.57 6.14
N LYS A 51 -1.27 3.98 5.18
CA LYS A 51 -2.25 4.70 4.36
C LYS A 51 -3.51 5.05 5.15
N GLU A 52 -4.09 4.10 5.89
CA GLU A 52 -5.34 4.30 6.64
C GLU A 52 -5.18 5.25 7.82
N GLU A 53 -4.10 5.11 8.60
CA GLU A 53 -3.81 5.94 9.77
C GLU A 53 -2.99 7.20 9.38
N ALA A 54 -2.81 7.45 8.08
CA ALA A 54 -2.10 8.61 7.53
C ALA A 54 -0.75 8.90 8.23
N TRP A 55 0.07 7.86 8.38
CA TRP A 55 1.41 7.92 9.00
C TRP A 55 2.30 8.97 8.32
N SER A 56 3.37 9.37 8.99
CA SER A 56 4.41 10.18 8.37
C SER A 56 5.18 9.38 7.32
N GLY A 57 5.78 10.10 6.37
CA GLY A 57 6.59 9.51 5.30
C GLY A 57 5.79 8.97 4.12
N SER A 58 6.51 8.52 3.08
CA SER A 58 5.92 7.87 1.91
C SER A 58 5.68 6.39 2.21
N CYS A 59 4.42 6.00 2.39
CA CYS A 59 4.05 4.62 2.69
C CYS A 59 4.57 3.63 1.64
N TYR A 60 4.57 4.04 0.37
CA TYR A 60 5.10 3.22 -0.72
C TYR A 60 6.61 3.01 -0.59
N ASP A 61 7.38 4.08 -0.33
CA ASP A 61 8.85 3.95 -0.17
C ASP A 61 9.22 3.10 1.05
N CYS A 62 8.46 3.24 2.13
CA CYS A 62 8.65 2.43 3.33
C CYS A 62 8.27 0.97 3.11
N PHE A 63 7.24 0.69 2.31
CA PHE A 63 6.91 -0.66 1.87
C PHE A 63 8.05 -1.28 1.05
N ARG A 64 8.58 -0.56 0.06
CA ARG A 64 9.73 -1.02 -0.75
C ARG A 64 10.97 -1.28 0.11
N SER A 65 11.22 -0.43 1.11
CA SER A 65 12.31 -0.64 2.05
C SER A 65 12.09 -1.88 2.93
N CYS A 66 10.87 -2.07 3.43
CA CYS A 66 10.50 -3.25 4.21
C CYS A 66 10.69 -4.55 3.41
N GLU A 67 10.34 -4.54 2.12
CA GLU A 67 10.56 -5.69 1.23
C GLU A 67 12.06 -6.00 1.07
N GLY A 68 12.89 -4.98 0.84
CA GLY A 68 14.34 -5.12 0.75
C GLY A 68 14.97 -5.65 2.04
N GLN A 69 14.40 -5.28 3.19
CA GLN A 69 14.84 -5.73 4.51
C GLN A 69 14.12 -6.99 5.01
N ARG A 70 13.30 -7.62 4.16
CA ARG A 70 12.53 -8.84 4.46
C ARG A 70 11.76 -8.74 5.78
N GLY A 71 10.93 -7.70 5.92
CA GLY A 71 9.98 -7.55 7.03
C GLY A 71 10.30 -6.43 8.02
N ASN A 72 11.48 -5.81 7.93
CA ASN A 72 11.83 -4.70 8.81
C ASN A 72 11.26 -3.38 8.28
N TRP A 73 10.14 -2.94 8.84
CA TRP A 73 9.52 -1.67 8.50
C TRP A 73 10.35 -0.48 9.06
N PRO A 74 10.69 0.53 8.24
CA PRO A 74 11.51 1.67 8.68
C PRO A 74 10.72 2.66 9.55
N ARG A 75 10.56 2.34 10.84
CA ARG A 75 9.79 3.14 11.83
C ARG A 75 10.36 4.53 12.08
N ASP A 76 11.64 4.74 11.79
CA ASP A 76 12.30 6.04 11.83
C ASP A 76 11.80 7.00 10.74
N LYS A 77 11.32 6.46 9.62
CA LYS A 77 10.79 7.23 8.48
C LYS A 77 9.27 7.22 8.42
N CYS A 78 8.68 6.05 8.63
CA CYS A 78 7.25 5.83 8.55
C CYS A 78 6.68 5.35 9.87
N ARG A 79 6.02 6.26 10.57
CA ARG A 79 5.39 6.03 11.87
C ARG A 79 4.11 6.82 12.00
N ARG A 80 3.29 6.46 12.98
CA ARG A 80 2.15 7.27 13.42
C ARG A 80 2.62 8.71 13.67
N LYS A 81 1.80 9.67 13.24
CA LYS A 81 1.96 11.06 13.65
C LYS A 81 1.63 11.11 15.13
N THR A 82 2.56 11.54 15.97
CA THR A 82 2.38 11.58 17.42
C THR A 82 1.16 12.42 17.75
N GLY A 83 0.10 11.77 18.26
CA GLY A 83 -1.21 12.35 18.52
C GLY A 83 -2.25 11.33 19.00
N ASP A 84 -1.81 10.20 19.54
CA ASP A 84 -2.65 9.23 20.27
C ASP A 84 -1.73 8.53 21.29
N ASP A 85 -2.12 8.65 22.56
CA ASP A 85 -1.44 8.23 23.80
C ASP A 85 -1.32 6.69 23.90
#